data_AF-A0A8R2JWP9-F1
#
_entry.id   AF-A0A8R2JWP9-F1
#
_cell.length_a   1.000
_cell.length_b   1.000
_cell.length_c   1.000
_cell.angle_alpha   90.00
_cell.angle_beta   90.00
_cell.angle_gamma   90.00
#
_symmetry.space_group_name_H-M   'P 1'
#
loop_
_entity.id
_entity.type
_entity.pdbx_description
1 polymer ?
#
loop_
_entity_poly.entity_id
_entity_poly.type
_entity_poly.pdbx_seq_one_letter_code
_entity_poly.pdbx_strand_id
1 'polypeptide(L)'
;MKAISYYFLRGETTVRNIVETTSESLWSVLQPLYMPVPTKESWTNVAERYQELWNLPNCVGSIDGKHIRIKAPANSGSAFYNYKGFFSIVLMATADADGKFITIDVGEYGRNSDGRVLKECAFGQQLLKNKLDLPEPSTLPGEENEPPYAYYFVGDEAFPLMNNLLRPYPRRQLTNAKRIFNYR
;
A
#
# COMPACT_ATOMS: atom_id res chain seq x y z
N MET A 1 18.36 6.76 -18.34
CA MET A 1 18.99 8.08 -18.62
C MET A 1 19.60 8.17 -20.01
N LYS A 2 20.57 7.32 -20.39
CA LYS A 2 21.15 7.32 -21.75
C LYS A 2 20.13 7.39 -22.90
N ALA A 3 19.14 6.50 -22.93
CA ALA A 3 18.13 6.50 -23.99
C ALA A 3 17.36 7.84 -24.09
N ILE A 4 16.95 8.40 -22.95
CA ILE A 4 16.23 9.69 -22.88
C ILE A 4 17.15 10.85 -23.30
N SER A 5 18.41 10.82 -22.86
CA SER A 5 19.45 11.79 -23.25
C SER A 5 19.68 11.83 -24.76
N TYR A 6 19.76 10.67 -25.41
CA TYR A 6 19.85 10.59 -26.88
C TYR A 6 18.57 11.08 -27.55
N TYR A 7 17.39 10.69 -27.06
CA TYR A 7 16.11 11.08 -27.65
C TYR A 7 15.90 12.60 -27.67
N PHE A 8 16.25 13.29 -26.57
CA PHE A 8 16.09 14.74 -26.46
C PHE A 8 17.32 15.55 -26.86
N LEU A 9 18.42 14.91 -27.29
CA LEU A 9 19.69 15.56 -27.64
C LEU A 9 20.19 16.49 -26.51
N ARG A 10 20.19 15.98 -25.27
CA ARG A 10 20.64 16.69 -24.07
C ARG A 10 21.58 15.82 -23.26
N GLY A 11 22.53 16.43 -22.54
CA GLY A 11 23.47 15.68 -21.69
C GLY A 11 22.76 14.90 -20.58
N GLU A 12 23.31 13.75 -20.18
CA GLU A 12 22.69 12.87 -19.16
C GLU A 12 22.40 13.59 -17.84
N THR A 13 23.31 14.47 -17.39
CA THR A 13 23.12 15.27 -16.18
C THR A 13 21.95 16.25 -16.32
N THR A 14 21.85 16.95 -17.45
CA THR A 14 20.73 17.86 -17.71
C THR A 14 19.39 17.13 -17.68
N VAL A 15 19.29 15.98 -18.34
CA VAL A 15 18.06 15.18 -18.33
C VAL A 15 17.73 14.67 -16.93
N ARG A 16 18.73 14.26 -16.13
CA ARG A 16 18.52 13.86 -14.74
C ARG A 16 17.89 14.99 -13.94
N ASN A 17 18.48 16.18 -14.01
CA ASN A 17 17.98 17.35 -13.27
C ASN A 17 16.55 17.73 -13.72
N ILE A 18 16.23 17.62 -15.02
CA ILE A 18 14.88 17.87 -15.53
C ILE A 18 13.88 16.87 -14.93
N VAL A 19 14.20 15.58 -14.94
CA VAL A 19 13.32 14.54 -14.39
C VAL A 19 13.10 14.74 -12.89
N GLU A 20 14.16 15.04 -12.15
CA GLU A 20 14.12 15.30 -10.70
C GLU A 20 13.24 16.50 -10.38
N THR A 21 13.58 17.68 -10.91
CA THR A 21 12.83 18.93 -10.67
C THR A 21 11.38 18.86 -11.14
N THR A 22 11.10 18.18 -12.26
CA THR A 22 9.74 17.99 -12.75
C THR A 22 8.95 17.07 -11.81
N SER A 23 9.56 15.97 -11.36
CA SER A 23 8.90 15.02 -10.44
C SER A 23 8.62 15.66 -9.09
N GLU A 24 9.56 16.44 -8.55
CA GLU A 24 9.37 17.23 -7.33
C GLU A 24 8.23 18.24 -7.49
N SER A 25 8.21 18.99 -8.60
CA SER A 25 7.16 19.97 -8.87
C SER A 25 5.78 19.30 -8.98
N LEU A 26 5.69 18.17 -9.68
CA LEU A 26 4.45 17.39 -9.79
C LEU A 26 4.00 16.89 -8.42
N TRP A 27 4.92 16.36 -7.61
CA TRP A 27 4.61 15.88 -6.27
C TRP A 27 4.10 17.00 -5.38
N SER A 28 4.83 18.11 -5.29
CA SER A 28 4.48 19.25 -4.43
C SER A 28 3.13 19.87 -4.77
N VAL A 29 2.72 19.85 -6.04
CA VAL A 29 1.44 20.42 -6.48
C VAL A 29 0.30 19.40 -6.41
N LEU A 30 0.51 18.16 -6.85
CA LEU A 30 -0.55 17.17 -7.02
C LEU A 30 -0.79 16.32 -5.78
N GLN A 31 0.24 16.03 -4.97
CA GLN A 31 0.06 15.15 -3.82
C GLN A 31 -0.99 15.68 -2.82
N PRO A 32 -1.03 16.98 -2.47
CA PRO A 32 -2.08 17.49 -1.58
C PRO A 32 -3.50 17.39 -2.15
N LEU A 33 -3.65 17.33 -3.47
CA LEU A 33 -4.94 17.26 -4.16
C LEU A 33 -5.45 15.83 -4.34
N TYR A 34 -4.55 14.89 -4.62
CA TYR A 34 -4.91 13.51 -5.00
C TYR A 34 -4.59 12.47 -3.91
N MET A 35 -3.72 12.79 -2.95
CA MET A 35 -3.43 11.95 -1.79
C MET A 35 -3.35 12.80 -0.51
N PRO A 36 -4.42 13.55 -0.17
CA PRO A 36 -4.48 14.28 1.09
C PRO A 36 -4.40 13.31 2.27
N VAL A 37 -4.05 13.82 3.45
CA VAL A 37 -4.11 13.02 4.68
C VAL A 37 -5.56 12.58 4.89
N PRO A 38 -5.84 11.26 4.96
CA PRO A 38 -7.21 10.77 5.13
C PRO A 38 -7.81 11.24 6.46
N THR A 39 -9.06 11.70 6.40
CA THR A 39 -9.91 12.00 7.56
C THR A 39 -10.79 10.80 7.89
N LYS A 40 -11.38 10.78 9.09
CA LYS A 40 -12.42 9.81 9.45
C LYS A 40 -13.53 9.67 8.40
N GLU A 41 -14.03 10.79 7.88
CA GLU A 41 -15.05 10.80 6.81
C GLU A 41 -14.53 10.13 5.52
N SER A 42 -13.29 10.42 5.13
CA SER A 42 -12.71 9.78 3.93
C SER A 42 -12.58 8.26 4.10
N TRP A 43 -12.26 7.77 5.29
CA TRP A 43 -12.21 6.34 5.58
C TRP A 43 -13.59 5.69 5.54
N THR A 44 -14.61 6.37 6.08
CA THR A 44 -16.00 5.91 5.99
C THR A 44 -16.44 5.80 4.53
N ASN A 45 -16.17 6.81 3.70
CA ASN A 45 -16.51 6.78 2.27
C ASN A 45 -15.80 5.62 1.54
N VAL A 46 -14.53 5.36 1.86
CA VAL A 46 -13.80 4.22 1.29
C VAL A 46 -14.43 2.89 1.71
N ALA A 47 -14.82 2.75 2.98
CA ALA A 47 -15.46 1.54 3.49
C ALA A 47 -16.84 1.28 2.88
N GLU A 48 -17.66 2.31 2.72
CA GLU A 48 -18.93 2.21 1.99
C GLU A 48 -18.69 1.76 0.55
N ARG A 49 -17.68 2.33 -0.11
CA ARG A 49 -17.33 1.95 -1.49
C ARG A 49 -16.83 0.50 -1.59
N TYR A 50 -16.06 0.02 -0.60
CA TYR A 50 -15.66 -1.39 -0.54
C TYR A 50 -16.84 -2.33 -0.33
N GLN A 51 -17.81 -1.94 0.50
CA GLN A 51 -19.03 -2.71 0.69
C GLN A 51 -19.85 -2.79 -0.61
N GLU A 52 -19.99 -1.69 -1.34
CA GLU A 52 -20.72 -1.64 -2.61
C GLU A 52 -20.10 -2.50 -3.71
N LEU A 53 -18.79 -2.41 -3.91
CA LEU A 53 -18.10 -3.04 -5.03
C LEU A 53 -17.64 -4.47 -4.75
N TRP A 54 -17.16 -4.72 -3.53
CA TRP A 54 -16.43 -5.93 -3.17
C TRP A 54 -17.13 -6.75 -2.09
N ASN A 55 -18.25 -6.25 -1.53
CA ASN A 55 -18.95 -6.86 -0.41
C ASN A 55 -18.02 -7.12 0.79
N LEU A 56 -17.15 -6.13 1.05
CA LEU A 56 -16.21 -6.09 2.18
C LEU A 56 -16.62 -4.95 3.12
N PRO A 57 -17.50 -5.20 4.10
CA PRO A 57 -17.93 -4.17 5.04
C PRO A 57 -16.76 -3.74 5.92
N ASN A 58 -16.72 -2.47 6.32
CA ASN A 58 -15.70 -1.84 7.16
C ASN A 58 -14.26 -1.90 6.60
N CYS A 59 -14.07 -2.28 5.33
CA CYS A 59 -12.76 -2.33 4.69
C CYS A 59 -12.33 -0.93 4.23
N VAL A 60 -11.26 -0.38 4.80
CA VAL A 60 -10.80 1.00 4.52
C VAL A 60 -9.68 1.09 3.49
N GLY A 61 -9.27 -0.05 2.92
CA GLY A 61 -8.24 -0.07 1.90
C GLY A 61 -7.59 -1.43 1.73
N SER A 62 -6.98 -1.64 0.58
CA SER A 62 -6.07 -2.76 0.32
C SER A 62 -4.63 -2.30 0.45
N ILE A 63 -3.78 -3.08 1.11
CA ILE A 63 -2.35 -2.82 1.26
C ILE A 63 -1.52 -3.86 0.49
N ASP A 64 -0.51 -3.39 -0.24
CA ASP A 64 0.45 -4.25 -0.91
C ASP A 64 1.82 -3.58 -1.09
N GLY A 65 2.85 -4.42 -1.20
CA GLY A 65 4.23 -4.03 -1.48
C GLY A 65 4.64 -4.29 -2.93
N LYS A 66 5.28 -3.32 -3.57
CA LYS A 66 5.81 -3.44 -4.93
C LYS A 66 7.32 -3.18 -4.97
N HIS A 67 8.06 -4.15 -5.49
CA HIS A 67 9.47 -3.96 -5.82
C HIS A 67 9.66 -3.09 -7.06
N ILE A 68 10.22 -1.90 -6.88
CA ILE A 68 10.66 -1.02 -7.97
C ILE A 68 12.11 -1.33 -8.28
N ARG A 69 12.37 -1.82 -9.50
CA ARG A 69 13.71 -2.21 -9.92
C ARG A 69 14.64 -0.99 -9.99
N ILE A 70 15.81 -1.13 -9.40
CA ILE A 70 16.88 -0.12 -9.44
C ILE A 70 18.18 -0.74 -9.94
N LYS A 71 19.13 0.12 -10.32
CA LYS A 71 20.53 -0.30 -10.42
C LYS A 71 21.08 -0.48 -9.02
N ALA A 72 21.90 -1.51 -8.81
CA ALA A 72 22.60 -1.73 -7.54
C ALA A 72 23.32 -0.44 -7.09
N PRO A 73 22.96 0.12 -5.92
CA PRO A 73 23.68 1.28 -5.38
C PRO A 73 25.13 0.89 -5.05
N ALA A 74 26.06 1.85 -5.18
CA ALA A 74 27.46 1.62 -4.86
C ALA A 74 27.62 1.19 -3.40
N ASN A 75 28.48 0.20 -3.14
CA ASN A 75 28.80 -0.30 -1.79
C ASN A 75 27.59 -0.82 -0.98
N SER A 76 26.48 -1.18 -1.63
CA SER A 76 25.25 -1.62 -0.94
C SER A 76 25.18 -3.12 -0.63
N GLY A 77 26.15 -3.91 -1.09
CA GLY A 77 26.14 -5.36 -0.95
C GLY A 77 24.85 -5.97 -1.50
N SER A 78 24.16 -6.76 -0.68
CA SER A 78 22.87 -7.39 -1.02
C SER A 78 21.66 -6.70 -0.40
N ALA A 79 21.80 -5.51 0.19
CA ALA A 79 20.71 -4.82 0.89
C ALA A 79 19.47 -4.61 -0.01
N PHE A 80 19.69 -4.22 -1.27
CA PHE A 80 18.61 -4.00 -2.23
C PHE A 80 18.29 -5.24 -3.06
N TYR A 81 19.00 -6.35 -2.91
CA TYR A 81 18.81 -7.56 -3.71
C TYR A 81 17.62 -8.37 -3.18
N ASN A 82 16.57 -8.49 -3.98
CA ASN A 82 15.33 -9.14 -3.59
C ASN A 82 15.31 -10.64 -3.95
N TYR A 83 14.30 -11.34 -3.43
CA TYR A 83 14.09 -12.77 -3.68
C TYR A 83 13.76 -13.09 -5.15
N LYS A 84 13.38 -12.09 -5.97
CA LYS A 84 13.11 -12.23 -7.41
C LYS A 84 14.38 -12.10 -8.27
N GLY A 85 15.55 -11.98 -7.66
CA GLY A 85 16.84 -11.99 -8.35
C GLY A 85 17.23 -10.65 -8.98
N PHE A 86 16.73 -9.53 -8.47
CA PHE A 86 17.15 -8.20 -8.93
C PHE A 86 17.22 -7.18 -7.78
N PHE A 87 17.92 -6.06 -8.02
CA PHE A 87 18.01 -4.97 -7.06
C PHE A 87 16.75 -4.10 -7.11
N SER A 88 16.15 -3.78 -5.97
CA SER A 88 14.94 -2.98 -5.86
C SER A 88 14.86 -2.16 -4.59
N ILE A 89 14.08 -1.09 -4.62
CA ILE A 89 13.45 -0.49 -3.44
C ILE A 89 11.99 -0.98 -3.36
N VAL A 90 11.42 -0.94 -2.16
CA VAL A 90 10.00 -1.27 -1.95
C VAL A 90 9.17 0.01 -1.93
N LEU A 91 8.07 -0.01 -2.70
CA LEU A 91 6.93 0.88 -2.58
C LEU A 91 5.86 0.12 -1.79
N MET A 92 5.50 0.60 -0.61
CA MET A 92 4.32 0.15 0.13
C MET A 92 3.18 1.12 -0.18
N ALA A 93 2.01 0.60 -0.55
CA ALA A 93 0.88 1.45 -0.88
C ALA A 93 -0.42 0.91 -0.28
N THR A 94 -1.31 1.84 0.06
CA THR A 94 -2.72 1.54 0.28
C THR A 94 -3.54 2.08 -0.87
N ALA A 95 -4.56 1.34 -1.28
CA ALA A 95 -5.49 1.73 -2.33
C ALA A 95 -6.94 1.64 -1.86
N ASP A 96 -7.80 2.47 -2.45
CA ASP A 96 -9.25 2.45 -2.24
C ASP A 96 -9.92 1.35 -3.09
N ALA A 97 -11.23 1.24 -2.93
CA ALA A 97 -12.05 0.26 -3.64
C ALA A 97 -12.05 0.43 -5.17
N ASP A 98 -11.75 1.62 -5.69
CA ASP A 98 -11.67 1.91 -7.12
C ASP A 98 -10.23 1.76 -7.66
N GLY A 99 -9.28 1.31 -6.83
CA GLY A 99 -7.89 1.09 -7.20
C GLY A 99 -7.02 2.35 -7.23
N LYS A 100 -7.46 3.44 -6.59
CA LYS A 100 -6.67 4.67 -6.45
C LYS A 100 -5.83 4.62 -5.18
N PHE A 101 -4.61 5.12 -5.24
CA PHE A 101 -3.76 5.19 -4.04
C PHE A 101 -4.33 6.17 -3.02
N ILE A 102 -4.37 5.74 -1.76
CA ILE A 102 -4.71 6.57 -0.61
C ILE A 102 -3.42 7.08 0.04
N THR A 103 -2.49 6.17 0.32
CA THR A 103 -1.16 6.50 0.85
C THR A 103 -0.08 5.67 0.18
N ILE A 104 1.13 6.23 0.09
CA ILE A 104 2.31 5.51 -0.37
C ILE A 104 3.50 5.79 0.55
N ASP A 105 4.39 4.82 0.65
CA ASP A 105 5.69 4.93 1.32
C ASP A 105 6.74 4.26 0.43
N VAL A 106 7.84 4.97 0.12
CA VAL A 106 8.84 4.54 -0.85
C VAL A 106 10.23 4.67 -0.24
N GLY A 107 11.03 3.61 -0.35
CA GLY A 107 12.47 3.70 -0.06
C GLY A 107 13.04 2.52 0.71
N GLU A 108 12.19 1.62 1.20
CA GLU A 108 12.62 0.45 1.94
C GLU A 108 13.50 -0.50 1.12
N TYR A 109 14.38 -1.22 1.81
CA TYR A 109 15.33 -2.13 1.16
C TYR A 109 14.63 -3.28 0.45
N GLY A 110 15.02 -3.57 -0.79
CA GLY A 110 14.44 -4.67 -1.58
C GLY A 110 14.57 -6.06 -0.98
N ARG A 111 15.48 -6.26 -0.01
CA ARG A 111 15.57 -7.53 0.73
C ARG A 111 14.47 -7.71 1.77
N ASN A 112 13.81 -6.63 2.20
CA ASN A 112 12.77 -6.67 3.22
C ASN A 112 11.49 -7.31 2.67
N SER A 113 10.81 -8.09 3.51
CA SER A 113 9.47 -8.63 3.22
C SER A 113 8.39 -7.58 3.53
N ASP A 114 7.19 -7.75 2.97
CA ASP A 114 6.08 -6.81 3.17
C ASP A 114 5.72 -6.63 4.65
N GLY A 115 5.71 -7.72 5.42
CA GLY A 115 5.49 -7.67 6.86
C GLY A 115 6.60 -6.92 7.64
N ARG A 116 7.83 -6.86 7.13
CA ARG A 116 8.89 -6.02 7.72
C ARG A 116 8.74 -4.57 7.31
N VAL A 117 8.50 -4.32 6.03
CA VAL A 117 8.24 -2.98 5.48
C VAL A 117 7.06 -2.34 6.21
N LEU A 118 5.97 -3.07 6.47
CA LEU A 118 4.84 -2.58 7.24
C LEU A 118 5.23 -2.09 8.64
N LYS A 119 6.15 -2.78 9.33
CA LYS A 119 6.54 -2.38 10.69
C LYS A 119 7.41 -1.12 10.71
N GLU A 120 8.20 -0.92 9.65
CA GLU A 120 9.19 0.14 9.55
C GLU A 120 8.60 1.40 8.87
N CYS A 121 7.68 1.25 7.91
CA CYS A 121 7.11 2.35 7.14
C CYS A 121 6.18 3.26 7.95
N ALA A 122 6.04 4.52 7.51
CA ALA A 122 5.29 5.54 8.23
C ALA A 122 3.81 5.19 8.37
N PHE A 123 3.20 4.64 7.32
CA PHE A 123 1.82 4.16 7.34
C PHE A 123 1.63 3.07 8.39
N GLY A 124 2.44 2.01 8.34
CA GLY A 124 2.25 0.88 9.24
C GLY A 124 2.59 1.19 10.70
N GLN A 125 3.53 2.11 10.96
CA GLN A 125 3.72 2.65 12.30
C GLN A 125 2.48 3.39 12.82
N GLN A 126 1.79 4.14 11.98
CA GLN A 126 0.54 4.81 12.36
C GLN A 126 -0.61 3.81 12.55
N LEU A 127 -0.70 2.79 11.69
CA LEU A 127 -1.66 1.70 11.82
C LEU A 127 -1.49 0.95 13.15
N LEU A 128 -0.25 0.57 13.48
CA LEU A 128 0.08 -0.16 14.72
C LEU A 128 -0.14 0.67 15.99
N LYS A 129 -0.04 2.00 15.89
CA LYS A 129 -0.23 2.94 17.01
C LYS A 129 -1.66 3.52 17.08
N ASN A 130 -2.58 3.05 16.23
CA ASN A 130 -3.95 3.57 16.11
C ASN A 130 -4.01 5.10 15.88
N LYS A 131 -3.16 5.62 14.98
CA LYS A 131 -3.04 7.05 14.68
C LYS A 131 -3.62 7.48 13.33
N LEU A 132 -4.26 6.56 12.60
CA LEU A 132 -4.82 6.82 11.27
C LEU A 132 -6.20 7.50 11.27
N ASP A 133 -6.73 7.86 12.45
CA ASP A 133 -8.10 8.42 12.60
C ASP A 133 -9.19 7.56 11.92
N LEU A 134 -9.05 6.23 12.07
CA LEU A 134 -10.07 5.29 11.57
C LEU A 134 -11.41 5.54 12.30
N PRO A 135 -12.55 5.26 11.64
CA PRO A 135 -13.85 5.34 12.30
C PRO A 135 -13.94 4.36 13.47
N GLU A 136 -14.82 4.68 14.42
CA GLU A 136 -15.10 3.77 15.54
C GLU A 136 -15.69 2.45 15.01
N PRO A 137 -15.44 1.31 15.69
CA PRO A 137 -16.02 0.03 15.32
C PRO A 137 -17.54 0.11 15.09
N SER A 138 -18.03 -0.57 14.06
CA SER A 138 -19.45 -0.60 13.70
C SER A 138 -19.92 -2.02 13.41
N THR A 139 -21.21 -2.28 13.63
CA THR A 139 -21.82 -3.59 13.35
C THR A 139 -21.84 -3.87 11.85
N LEU A 140 -21.75 -5.15 11.49
CA LEU A 140 -21.83 -5.54 10.08
C LEU A 140 -23.28 -5.51 9.59
N PRO A 141 -23.51 -5.31 8.28
CA PRO A 141 -24.85 -5.35 7.70
C PRO A 141 -25.57 -6.67 8.05
N GLY A 142 -26.72 -6.58 8.73
CA GLY A 142 -27.50 -7.74 9.16
C GLY A 142 -27.10 -8.35 10.50
N GLU A 143 -26.10 -7.78 11.20
CA GLU A 143 -25.59 -8.25 12.49
C GLU A 143 -25.77 -7.18 13.59
N GLU A 144 -26.93 -6.52 13.63
CA GLU A 144 -27.22 -5.38 14.52
C GLU A 144 -27.15 -5.72 16.02
N ASN A 145 -27.31 -6.99 16.37
CA ASN A 145 -27.23 -7.47 17.76
C ASN A 145 -25.85 -8.06 18.12
N GLU A 146 -24.90 -8.09 17.17
CA GLU A 146 -23.55 -8.61 17.40
C GLU A 146 -22.59 -7.49 17.83
N PRO A 147 -21.43 -7.82 18.43
CA PRO A 147 -20.41 -6.84 18.76
C PRO A 147 -19.92 -6.08 17.52
N PRO A 148 -19.62 -4.78 17.63
CA PRO A 148 -19.11 -4.00 16.51
C PRO A 148 -17.70 -4.46 16.09
N TYR A 149 -17.44 -4.40 14.79
CA TYR A 149 -16.17 -4.79 14.19
C TYR A 149 -15.36 -3.56 13.82
N ALA A 150 -14.05 -3.61 14.08
CA ALA A 150 -13.14 -2.54 13.73
C ALA A 150 -13.06 -2.37 12.20
N TYR A 151 -12.79 -1.14 11.76
CA TYR A 151 -12.41 -0.87 10.39
C TYR A 151 -11.01 -1.44 10.13
N TYR A 152 -10.83 -2.08 8.97
CA TYR A 152 -9.62 -2.85 8.67
C TYR A 152 -9.11 -2.63 7.23
N PHE A 153 -7.82 -2.84 7.04
CA PHE A 153 -7.22 -2.98 5.72
C PHE A 153 -7.19 -4.46 5.32
N VAL A 154 -7.20 -4.76 4.03
CA VAL A 154 -6.94 -6.11 3.50
C VAL A 154 -5.54 -6.18 2.90
N GLY A 155 -4.77 -7.21 3.23
CA GLY A 155 -3.46 -7.48 2.66
C GLY A 155 -3.35 -8.92 2.16
N ASP A 156 -2.25 -9.21 1.46
CA ASP A 156 -1.94 -10.57 1.04
C ASP A 156 -1.47 -11.47 2.20
N GLU A 157 -1.10 -12.71 1.88
CA GLU A 157 -0.67 -13.70 2.89
C GLU A 157 0.65 -13.35 3.59
N ALA A 158 1.46 -12.43 3.03
CA ALA A 158 2.72 -12.01 3.62
C ALA A 158 2.54 -11.06 4.82
N PHE A 159 1.35 -10.48 4.98
CA PHE A 159 1.00 -9.62 6.10
C PHE A 159 0.55 -10.40 7.35
N PRO A 160 0.76 -9.84 8.56
CA PRO A 160 0.21 -10.40 9.79
C PRO A 160 -1.31 -10.16 9.87
N LEU A 161 -2.03 -11.08 10.51
CA LEU A 161 -3.41 -10.84 10.91
C LEU A 161 -3.44 -9.94 12.15
N MET A 162 -4.18 -8.84 12.10
CA MET A 162 -4.35 -7.86 13.18
C MET A 162 -5.80 -7.38 13.25
N ASN A 163 -6.17 -6.65 14.32
CA ASN A 163 -7.53 -6.09 14.47
C ASN A 163 -7.92 -5.15 13.31
N ASN A 164 -6.94 -4.47 12.71
CA ASN A 164 -7.12 -3.52 11.62
C ASN A 164 -6.38 -3.94 10.33
N LEU A 165 -5.95 -5.21 10.22
CA LEU A 165 -5.36 -5.78 9.01
C LEU A 165 -5.78 -7.24 8.84
N LEU A 166 -6.63 -7.48 7.86
CA LEU A 166 -7.13 -8.79 7.48
C LEU A 166 -6.27 -9.37 6.36
N ARG A 167 -6.13 -10.69 6.35
CA ARG A 167 -5.41 -11.44 5.32
C ARG A 167 -6.21 -12.67 4.89
N PRO A 168 -6.02 -13.19 3.67
CA PRO A 168 -6.72 -14.40 3.23
C PRO A 168 -6.41 -15.59 4.13
N TYR A 169 -7.33 -16.57 4.17
CA TYR A 169 -7.06 -17.85 4.79
C TYR A 169 -5.86 -18.54 4.10
N PRO A 170 -4.95 -19.18 4.85
CA PRO A 170 -3.83 -19.90 4.26
C PRO A 170 -4.32 -20.94 3.25
N ARG A 171 -3.63 -21.08 2.13
CA ARG A 171 -4.07 -21.93 1.00
C ARG A 171 -4.13 -23.45 1.30
N ARG A 172 -3.75 -23.86 2.51
CA ARG A 172 -3.80 -25.24 2.98
C ARG A 172 -5.16 -25.56 3.60
N GLN A 173 -5.89 -26.53 3.03
CA GLN A 173 -7.18 -27.04 3.53
C GLN A 173 -8.29 -25.96 3.59
N LEU A 174 -8.54 -25.29 2.46
CA LEU A 174 -9.65 -24.34 2.35
C LEU A 174 -10.99 -25.07 2.20
N THR A 175 -11.93 -24.83 3.12
CA THR A 175 -13.34 -25.15 2.91
C THR A 175 -13.92 -24.28 1.80
N ASN A 176 -15.07 -24.66 1.22
CA ASN A 176 -15.71 -23.85 0.17
C ASN A 176 -15.98 -22.41 0.63
N ALA A 177 -16.43 -22.20 1.87
CA ALA A 177 -16.63 -20.87 2.43
C ALA A 177 -15.32 -20.05 2.46
N LYS A 178 -14.20 -20.65 2.88
CA LYS A 178 -12.88 -19.99 2.89
C LYS A 178 -12.35 -19.71 1.48
N ARG A 179 -12.65 -20.58 0.51
CA ARG A 179 -12.30 -20.34 -0.92
C ARG A 179 -13.07 -19.16 -1.49
N ILE A 180 -14.37 -19.07 -1.19
CA ILE A 180 -15.21 -17.94 -1.61
C ILE A 180 -14.70 -16.65 -0.97
N PHE A 181 -14.41 -16.67 0.33
CA PHE A 181 -13.82 -15.52 1.02
C PHE A 181 -12.50 -15.07 0.38
N ASN A 182 -11.56 -15.98 0.14
CA ASN A 182 -10.27 -15.63 -0.48
C ASN A 182 -10.37 -15.19 -1.95
N TYR A 183 -11.48 -15.46 -2.63
CA TYR A 183 -11.69 -15.10 -4.04
C TYR A 183 -12.32 -13.72 -4.21
N ARG A 184 -13.16 -13.32 -3.25
CA ARG A 184 -13.73 -11.98 -3.17
C ARG A 184 -12.62 -10.98 -2.85
#